data_AF-A0A8D8JNU4-F1
#
_entry.id   AF-A0A8D8JNU4-F1
#
_cell.length_a   1.000
_cell.length_b   1.000
_cell.length_c   1.000
_cell.angle_alpha   90.00
_cell.angle_beta   90.00
_cell.angle_gamma   90.00
#
_symmetry.space_group_name_H-M   'P 1'
#
loop_
_entity.id
_entity.type
_entity.pdbx_description
1 polymer ?
#
loop_
_entity_poly.entity_id
_entity_poly.type
_entity_poly.pdbx_seq_one_letter_code
_entity_poly.pdbx_strand_id
1 'polypeptide(L)'
;PDAFRREAAACYLPKFLWDAIEGGLMRTLVMGLNVGICREDEKCAKKQAMIGYVLKRLRRHKLYVLRYFACEALCLVNIVIQLWMMNRFFDGEFFSYGWRVMKFSDTPQEQRFDPMVYVFPRVTKCIFHKFGASGSIQKHDSLCILPLNIVNEKTYIFIWFWFIILAVMLVGLVIYRLMIIFMPSVRVQLLKTINRSVPREAAQGIAQKTDLGDWWVIYMLGGNLDPPIFKDVVAELAKQIEPPKRNGKL
;
A
#
# COMPACT_ATOMS: atom_id res chain seq x y z
N PRO A 1 -5.82 16.43 -18.60
CA PRO A 1 -5.65 15.01 -19.01
C PRO A 1 -4.26 14.43 -18.67
N ASP A 2 -3.18 15.16 -18.93
CA ASP A 2 -1.81 14.62 -18.77
C ASP A 2 -1.30 14.59 -17.33
N ALA A 3 -1.80 15.47 -16.46
CA ALA A 3 -1.49 15.43 -15.03
C ALA A 3 -1.96 14.10 -14.41
N PHE A 4 -3.25 13.78 -14.47
CA PHE A 4 -3.80 12.52 -13.94
C PHE A 4 -3.18 11.24 -14.51
N ARG A 5 -2.77 11.23 -15.79
CA ARG A 5 -2.04 10.08 -16.36
C ARG A 5 -0.67 9.88 -15.71
N ARG A 6 0.05 10.98 -15.42
CA ARG A 6 1.32 10.93 -14.68
C ARG A 6 1.10 10.50 -13.24
N GLU A 7 0.02 10.94 -12.61
CA GLU A 7 -0.33 10.52 -11.26
C GLU A 7 -0.61 9.00 -11.20
N ALA A 8 -1.41 8.49 -12.13
CA ALA A 8 -1.71 7.06 -12.22
C ALA A 8 -0.45 6.21 -12.45
N ALA A 9 0.46 6.66 -13.33
CA ALA A 9 1.74 5.98 -13.56
C ALA A 9 2.64 5.99 -12.31
N ALA A 10 2.69 7.11 -11.59
CA ALA A 10 3.45 7.24 -10.35
C ALA A 10 2.94 6.28 -9.25
N CYS A 11 1.63 6.03 -9.17
CA CYS A 11 1.07 5.04 -8.24
C CYS A 11 1.46 3.59 -8.56
N TYR A 12 1.74 3.27 -9.83
CA TYR A 12 2.21 1.94 -10.23
C TYR A 12 3.72 1.73 -10.00
N LEU A 13 4.48 2.82 -9.88
CA LEU A 13 5.94 2.79 -9.76
C LEU A 13 6.46 1.96 -8.58
N PRO A 14 5.92 2.04 -7.34
CA PRO A 14 6.42 1.23 -6.23
C PRO A 14 6.20 -0.27 -6.48
N LYS A 15 5.04 -0.64 -7.04
CA LYS A 15 4.74 -2.04 -7.39
C LYS A 15 5.71 -2.56 -8.44
N PHE A 16 5.90 -1.82 -9.52
CA PHE A 16 6.86 -2.19 -10.57
C PHE A 16 8.28 -2.32 -10.03
N LEU A 17 8.70 -1.39 -9.17
CA LEU A 17 10.01 -1.41 -8.53
C LEU A 17 10.17 -2.64 -7.62
N TRP A 18 9.14 -3.00 -6.84
CA TRP A 18 9.14 -4.20 -6.03
C TRP A 18 9.23 -5.47 -6.88
N ASP A 19 8.40 -5.58 -7.92
CA ASP A 19 8.37 -6.74 -8.82
C ASP A 19 9.75 -6.95 -9.50
N ALA A 20 10.41 -5.85 -9.88
CA ALA A 20 11.77 -5.88 -10.44
C ALA A 20 12.85 -6.26 -9.41
N ILE A 21 12.69 -5.84 -8.14
CA ILE A 21 13.68 -6.08 -7.07
C ILE A 21 13.53 -7.46 -6.43
N GLU A 22 12.31 -7.97 -6.26
CA GLU A 22 12.03 -9.25 -5.60
C GLU A 22 12.51 -10.45 -6.42
N GLY A 23 12.43 -10.35 -7.76
CA GLY A 23 12.88 -11.41 -8.66
C GLY A 23 12.12 -12.73 -8.50
N GLY A 24 10.92 -12.70 -7.90
CA GLY A 24 10.05 -13.86 -7.74
C GLY A 24 10.44 -14.86 -6.63
N LEU A 25 11.34 -14.52 -5.71
CA LEU A 25 11.83 -15.42 -4.66
C LEU A 25 10.69 -16.13 -3.89
N MET A 26 9.72 -15.35 -3.40
CA MET A 26 8.61 -15.91 -2.62
C MET A 26 7.75 -16.87 -3.46
N ARG A 27 7.49 -16.52 -4.72
CA ARG A 27 6.77 -17.37 -5.66
C ARG A 27 7.50 -18.69 -5.89
N THR A 28 8.82 -18.67 -6.08
CA THR A 28 9.64 -19.87 -6.26
C THR A 28 9.66 -20.75 -5.01
N LEU A 29 9.73 -20.17 -3.81
CA LEU A 29 9.75 -20.92 -2.54
C LEU A 29 8.41 -21.61 -2.24
N VAL A 30 7.30 -21.00 -2.66
CA VAL A 30 5.94 -21.51 -2.41
C VAL A 30 5.46 -22.47 -3.51
N MET A 31 6.06 -22.40 -4.71
CA MET A 31 5.61 -23.15 -5.88
C MET A 31 5.63 -24.67 -5.62
N GLY A 32 4.45 -25.29 -5.67
CA GLY A 32 4.29 -26.72 -5.45
C GLY A 32 4.21 -27.17 -3.98
N LEU A 33 4.25 -26.24 -3.01
CA LEU A 33 3.83 -26.50 -1.63
C LEU A 33 2.40 -26.01 -1.35
N ASN A 34 1.85 -25.12 -2.18
CA ASN A 34 0.49 -24.58 -2.07
C ASN A 34 -0.56 -25.38 -2.86
N VAL A 35 -0.20 -26.55 -3.39
CA VAL A 35 -1.10 -27.41 -4.17
C VAL A 35 -1.35 -28.69 -3.39
N GLY A 36 -2.57 -28.87 -2.88
CA GLY A 36 -2.96 -30.02 -2.06
C GLY A 36 -2.82 -31.39 -2.73
N ILE A 37 -2.65 -31.43 -4.06
CA ILE A 37 -2.71 -32.64 -4.90
C ILE A 37 -1.31 -33.28 -5.12
N CYS A 38 -0.22 -32.72 -4.60
CA CYS A 38 1.11 -33.33 -4.74
C CYS A 38 1.31 -34.58 -3.87
N ARG A 39 2.10 -35.56 -4.34
CA ARG A 39 2.55 -36.74 -3.58
C ARG A 39 3.31 -36.32 -2.31
N GLU A 40 3.08 -37.01 -1.19
CA GLU A 40 3.72 -36.71 0.11
C GLU A 40 5.25 -36.74 0.06
N ASP A 41 5.84 -37.67 -0.72
CA ASP A 41 7.30 -37.76 -0.87
C ASP A 41 7.91 -36.53 -1.56
N GLU A 42 7.23 -35.99 -2.58
CA GLU A 42 7.66 -34.77 -3.28
C GLU A 42 7.52 -33.54 -2.37
N LYS A 43 6.47 -33.49 -1.56
CA LYS A 43 6.29 -32.42 -0.55
C LYS A 43 7.44 -32.45 0.45
N CYS A 44 7.84 -33.62 0.93
CA CYS A 44 8.93 -33.77 1.89
C CYS A 44 10.28 -33.30 1.30
N ALA A 45 10.60 -33.70 0.07
CA ALA A 45 11.82 -33.27 -0.61
C ALA A 45 11.87 -31.75 -0.83
N LYS A 46 10.78 -31.14 -1.31
CA LYS A 46 10.69 -29.69 -1.54
C LYS A 46 10.73 -28.90 -0.24
N LYS A 47 10.05 -29.39 0.82
CA LYS A 47 10.12 -28.84 2.17
C LYS A 47 11.56 -28.80 2.68
N GLN A 48 12.30 -29.91 2.56
CA GLN A 48 13.67 -29.99 3.04
C GLN A 48 14.61 -29.07 2.24
N ALA A 49 14.42 -28.99 0.92
CA ALA A 49 15.16 -28.06 0.06
C ALA A 49 14.89 -26.59 0.42
N MET A 50 13.63 -26.25 0.72
CA MET A 50 13.23 -24.92 1.17
C MET A 50 13.85 -24.55 2.52
N ILE A 51 13.77 -25.45 3.51
CA ILE A 51 14.40 -25.26 4.83
C ILE A 51 15.92 -25.08 4.66
N GLY A 52 16.56 -25.93 3.85
CA GLY A 52 17.98 -25.82 3.53
C GLY A 52 18.34 -24.48 2.87
N TYR A 53 17.50 -23.96 1.98
CA TYR A 53 17.70 -22.64 1.38
C TYR A 53 17.62 -21.52 2.43
N VAL A 54 16.57 -21.52 3.27
CA VAL A 54 16.36 -20.51 4.31
C VAL A 54 17.51 -20.53 5.32
N LEU A 55 17.94 -21.71 5.78
CA LEU A 55 19.07 -21.85 6.71
C LEU A 55 20.40 -21.43 6.07
N LYS A 56 20.63 -21.76 4.79
CA LYS A 56 21.86 -21.36 4.07
C LYS A 56 21.95 -19.85 3.84
N ARG A 57 20.81 -19.16 3.74
CA ARG A 57 20.74 -17.71 3.47
C ARG A 57 20.35 -16.87 4.69
N LEU A 58 20.22 -17.50 5.86
CA LEU A 58 19.99 -16.84 7.14
C LEU A 58 20.97 -15.66 7.32
N ARG A 59 20.49 -14.54 7.85
CA ARG A 59 21.21 -13.25 8.01
C ARG A 59 21.43 -12.41 6.74
N ARG A 60 21.26 -12.94 5.53
CA ARG A 60 21.32 -12.12 4.28
C ARG A 60 19.97 -11.52 3.88
N HIS A 61 18.87 -11.89 4.53
CA HIS A 61 17.53 -11.37 4.21
C HIS A 61 17.27 -9.95 4.76
N LYS A 62 18.20 -9.34 5.51
CA LYS A 62 18.06 -7.95 6.00
C LYS A 62 17.84 -6.95 4.87
N LEU A 63 18.60 -7.06 3.78
CA LEU A 63 18.47 -6.17 2.63
C LEU A 63 17.14 -6.37 1.89
N TYR A 64 16.63 -7.60 1.84
CA TYR A 64 15.34 -7.91 1.22
C TYR A 64 14.19 -7.21 1.95
N VAL A 65 14.16 -7.32 3.29
CA VAL A 65 13.11 -6.69 4.11
C VAL A 65 13.24 -5.18 4.14
N LEU A 66 14.47 -4.66 4.19
CA LEU A 66 14.70 -3.22 4.08
C LEU A 66 14.16 -2.66 2.76
N ARG A 67 14.38 -3.37 1.64
CA ARG A 67 13.82 -2.99 0.33
C ARG A 67 12.30 -3.05 0.31
N TYR A 68 11.70 -4.05 0.97
CA TYR A 68 10.25 -4.17 1.10
C TYR A 68 9.64 -2.98 1.86
N PHE A 69 10.17 -2.68 3.06
CA PHE A 69 9.72 -1.52 3.83
C PHE A 69 10.03 -0.18 3.15
N ALA A 70 11.14 -0.08 2.41
CA ALA A 70 11.43 1.09 1.61
C ALA A 70 10.41 1.27 0.47
N CYS A 71 9.93 0.19 -0.14
CA CYS A 71 8.86 0.25 -1.13
C CYS A 71 7.52 0.68 -0.52
N GLU A 72 7.17 0.16 0.66
CA GLU A 72 5.97 0.61 1.39
C GLU A 72 6.07 2.10 1.77
N ALA A 73 7.24 2.57 2.22
CA ALA A 73 7.49 3.98 2.47
C ALA A 73 7.43 4.82 1.19
N LEU A 74 7.91 4.30 0.06
CA LEU A 74 7.81 4.95 -1.24
C LEU A 74 6.35 5.12 -1.67
N CYS A 75 5.46 4.16 -1.37
CA CYS A 75 4.02 4.33 -1.57
C CYS A 75 3.46 5.51 -0.78
N LEU A 76 3.87 5.67 0.49
CA LEU A 76 3.45 6.80 1.32
C LEU A 76 3.96 8.13 0.75
N VAL A 77 5.25 8.19 0.38
CA VAL A 77 5.85 9.36 -0.26
C VAL A 77 5.11 9.71 -1.55
N ASN A 78 4.76 8.71 -2.36
CA ASN A 78 3.97 8.92 -3.57
C ASN A 78 2.63 9.57 -3.27
N ILE A 79 1.85 9.04 -2.32
CA ILE A 79 0.56 9.64 -1.94
C ILE A 79 0.73 11.09 -1.46
N VAL A 80 1.77 11.38 -0.67
CA VAL A 80 2.05 12.75 -0.21
C VAL A 80 2.38 13.67 -1.40
N ILE A 81 3.16 13.21 -2.37
CA ILE A 81 3.47 13.96 -3.58
C ILE A 81 2.21 14.19 -4.42
N GLN A 82 1.34 13.19 -4.60
CA GLN A 82 0.06 13.36 -5.32
C GLN A 82 -0.83 14.39 -4.63
N LEU A 83 -0.96 14.29 -3.30
CA LEU A 83 -1.73 15.25 -2.51
C LEU A 83 -1.16 16.66 -2.63
N TRP A 84 0.17 16.81 -2.63
CA TRP A 84 0.83 18.11 -2.79
C TRP A 84 0.63 18.68 -4.20
N MET A 85 0.78 17.86 -5.24
CA MET A 85 0.58 18.27 -6.62
C MET A 85 -0.88 18.71 -6.85
N MET A 86 -1.83 17.96 -6.30
CA MET A 86 -3.24 18.33 -6.33
C MET A 86 -3.48 19.61 -5.53
N ASN A 87 -2.91 19.75 -4.34
CA ASN A 87 -3.01 21.01 -3.60
C ASN A 87 -2.46 22.22 -4.38
N ARG A 88 -1.38 22.05 -5.13
CA ARG A 88 -0.82 23.10 -6.00
C ARG A 88 -1.71 23.43 -7.20
N PHE A 89 -2.43 22.43 -7.73
CA PHE A 89 -3.39 22.61 -8.84
C PHE A 89 -4.63 23.40 -8.40
N PHE A 90 -5.04 23.25 -7.14
CA PHE A 90 -6.19 23.94 -6.53
C PHE A 90 -5.80 25.22 -5.78
N ASP A 91 -4.66 25.83 -6.12
CA ASP A 91 -4.12 27.05 -5.48
C ASP A 91 -4.07 27.00 -3.93
N GLY A 92 -3.81 25.83 -3.36
CA GLY A 92 -3.62 25.63 -1.92
C GLY A 92 -4.89 25.30 -1.13
N GLU A 93 -6.05 25.25 -1.78
CA GLU A 93 -7.35 25.02 -1.13
C GLU A 93 -7.78 23.53 -1.14
N PHE A 94 -6.92 22.60 -1.57
CA PHE A 94 -7.32 21.19 -1.67
C PHE A 94 -7.44 20.50 -0.30
N PHE A 95 -6.58 20.83 0.68
CA PHE A 95 -6.69 20.23 2.01
C PHE A 95 -7.93 20.70 2.77
N SER A 96 -8.29 21.98 2.63
CA SER A 96 -9.50 22.57 3.23
C SER A 96 -10.78 22.13 2.52
N TYR A 97 -10.67 21.63 1.29
CA TYR A 97 -11.79 21.27 0.42
C TYR A 97 -12.78 20.28 1.05
N GLY A 98 -12.33 19.08 1.45
CA GLY A 98 -13.23 18.06 1.99
C GLY A 98 -13.92 18.48 3.30
N TRP A 99 -13.20 19.22 4.15
CA TRP A 99 -13.76 19.77 5.39
C TRP A 99 -14.81 20.85 5.12
N ARG A 100 -14.57 21.73 4.15
CA ARG A 100 -15.51 22.78 3.75
C ARG A 100 -16.76 22.21 3.09
N VAL A 101 -16.62 21.21 2.21
CA VAL A 101 -17.75 20.51 1.59
C VAL A 101 -18.62 19.82 2.64
N MET A 102 -18.02 19.19 3.66
CA MET A 102 -18.76 18.56 4.75
C MET A 102 -19.53 19.56 5.60
N LYS A 103 -18.94 20.74 5.87
CA LYS A 103 -19.57 21.81 6.66
C LYS A 103 -20.69 22.53 5.92
N PHE A 104 -20.59 22.65 4.60
CA PHE A 104 -21.53 23.46 3.81
C PHE A 104 -22.48 22.64 2.96
N SER A 105 -22.51 21.31 3.05
CA SER A 105 -23.25 20.38 2.18
C SER A 105 -24.70 20.81 1.88
N ASP A 106 -25.41 21.39 2.85
CA ASP A 106 -26.83 21.79 2.72
C ASP A 106 -27.07 23.19 2.14
N THR A 107 -26.04 24.02 1.97
CA THR A 107 -26.22 25.38 1.43
C THR A 107 -26.17 25.39 -0.09
N PRO A 108 -27.09 26.06 -0.82
CA PRO A 108 -26.97 26.21 -2.27
C PRO A 108 -25.67 26.96 -2.61
N GLN A 109 -24.92 26.46 -3.58
CA GLN A 109 -23.60 27.00 -3.96
C GLN A 109 -23.68 28.43 -4.57
N GLU A 110 -24.88 28.93 -4.85
CA GLU A 110 -25.17 30.32 -5.23
C GLU A 110 -24.96 31.30 -4.07
N GLN A 111 -25.06 30.81 -2.83
CA GLN A 111 -24.83 31.56 -1.59
C GLN A 111 -23.47 31.24 -0.94
N ARG A 112 -22.67 30.36 -1.56
CA ARG A 112 -21.34 29.97 -1.04
C ARG A 112 -20.25 30.86 -1.64
N PHE A 113 -19.55 31.60 -0.78
CA PHE A 113 -18.34 32.36 -1.14
C PHE A 113 -17.08 31.48 -0.98
N ASP A 114 -17.07 30.33 -1.64
CA ASP A 114 -15.89 29.47 -1.64
C ASP A 114 -14.93 29.90 -2.76
N PRO A 115 -13.60 29.95 -2.52
CA PRO A 115 -12.57 30.15 -3.56
C PRO A 115 -12.72 29.19 -4.75
N MET A 116 -13.40 28.06 -4.55
CA MET A 116 -13.70 27.08 -5.59
C MET A 116 -14.68 27.59 -6.66
N VAL A 117 -15.57 28.55 -6.35
CA VAL A 117 -16.43 29.20 -7.36
C VAL A 117 -15.57 29.94 -8.39
N TYR A 118 -14.38 30.40 -7.98
CA TYR A 118 -13.40 31.05 -8.85
C TYR A 118 -12.57 30.03 -9.66
N VAL A 119 -12.13 28.93 -9.04
CA VAL A 119 -11.33 27.88 -9.72
C VAL A 119 -12.18 27.06 -10.71
N PHE A 120 -13.45 26.81 -10.38
CA PHE A 120 -14.37 25.99 -11.16
C PHE A 120 -15.71 26.74 -11.31
N PRO A 121 -15.84 27.69 -12.25
CA PRO A 121 -17.10 28.38 -12.52
C PRO A 121 -18.09 27.47 -13.28
N ARG A 122 -19.29 27.28 -12.72
CA ARG A 122 -20.39 26.54 -13.38
C ARG A 122 -21.12 27.38 -14.43
N VAL A 123 -21.01 28.71 -14.32
CA VAL A 123 -21.56 29.69 -15.26
C VAL A 123 -20.48 30.71 -15.61
N THR A 124 -20.39 31.08 -16.89
CA THR A 124 -19.42 32.06 -17.40
C THR A 124 -20.09 33.01 -18.39
N LYS A 125 -19.58 34.24 -18.48
CA LYS A 125 -20.03 35.24 -19.44
C LYS A 125 -19.34 34.99 -20.78
N CYS A 126 -20.12 34.59 -21.78
CA CYS A 126 -19.68 34.47 -23.16
C CYS A 126 -20.04 35.75 -23.92
N ILE A 127 -19.08 36.33 -24.65
CA ILE A 127 -19.30 37.49 -25.51
C ILE A 127 -19.40 36.98 -26.95
N PHE A 128 -20.59 37.09 -27.55
CA PHE A 128 -20.81 36.77 -28.95
C PHE A 128 -20.69 38.03 -29.79
N HIS A 129 -19.84 37.98 -30.81
CA HIS A 129 -19.68 39.06 -31.79
C HIS A 129 -20.51 38.74 -33.02
N LYS A 130 -21.49 39.60 -33.35
CA LYS A 130 -22.33 39.48 -34.55
C LYS A 130 -22.18 40.74 -35.40
N PHE A 131 -22.17 40.59 -36.72
CA PHE A 131 -22.17 41.71 -37.64
C PHE A 131 -23.61 42.17 -37.89
N GLY A 132 -23.89 43.44 -37.61
CA GLY A 132 -25.18 44.06 -37.88
C GLY A 132 -25.37 44.39 -39.36
N ALA A 133 -26.60 44.73 -39.76
CA ALA A 133 -26.93 45.07 -41.15
C ALA A 133 -26.11 46.24 -41.75
N SER A 134 -25.53 47.10 -40.90
CA SER A 134 -24.66 48.21 -41.30
C SER A 134 -23.16 47.86 -41.32
N GLY A 135 -22.78 46.59 -41.12
CA GLY A 135 -21.37 46.16 -41.04
C GLY A 135 -20.68 46.43 -39.69
N SER A 136 -21.38 47.01 -38.71
CA SER A 136 -20.85 47.24 -37.37
C SER A 136 -20.87 45.98 -36.49
N ILE A 137 -19.86 45.83 -35.62
CA ILE A 137 -19.77 44.71 -34.67
C ILE A 137 -20.71 44.98 -33.49
N GLN A 138 -21.76 44.19 -33.35
CA GLN A 138 -22.64 44.16 -32.18
C GLN A 138 -22.16 43.06 -31.21
N LYS A 139 -21.95 43.43 -29.95
CA LYS A 139 -21.57 42.51 -28.88
C LYS A 139 -22.82 42.06 -28.13
N HIS A 140 -23.03 40.75 -28.05
CA HIS A 140 -24.09 40.15 -27.24
C HIS A 140 -23.47 39.38 -26.08
N ASP A 141 -23.81 39.80 -24.87
CA ASP A 141 -23.41 39.11 -23.66
C ASP A 141 -24.42 38.00 -23.36
N SER A 142 -23.95 36.77 -23.18
CA SER A 142 -24.78 35.62 -22.84
C SER A 142 -24.14 34.81 -21.72
N LEU A 143 -24.98 34.19 -20.89
CA LEU A 143 -24.52 33.29 -19.83
C LEU A 143 -24.40 31.88 -20.40
N CYS A 144 -23.21 31.30 -20.29
CA CYS A 144 -22.91 29.93 -20.67
C CYS A 144 -22.79 29.05 -19.42
N ILE A 145 -23.45 27.90 -19.42
CA ILE A 145 -23.26 26.87 -18.40
C ILE A 145 -22.08 26.00 -18.84
N LEU A 146 -21.24 25.58 -17.90
CA LEU A 146 -20.10 24.70 -18.15
C LEU A 146 -20.33 23.33 -17.47
N PRO A 147 -21.02 22.38 -18.13
CA PRO A 147 -21.41 21.10 -17.51
C PRO A 147 -20.22 20.27 -17.06
N LEU A 148 -19.10 20.35 -17.78
CA LEU A 148 -17.84 19.66 -17.46
C LEU A 148 -17.35 20.00 -16.05
N ASN A 149 -17.63 21.22 -15.60
CA ASN A 149 -17.17 21.73 -14.34
C ASN A 149 -18.00 21.21 -13.14
N ILE A 150 -19.30 20.95 -13.36
CA ILE A 150 -20.17 20.26 -12.39
C ILE A 150 -19.71 18.82 -12.16
N VAL A 151 -19.35 18.11 -13.23
CA VAL A 151 -18.84 16.74 -13.16
C VAL A 151 -17.49 16.69 -12.43
N ASN A 152 -16.61 17.64 -12.75
CA ASN A 152 -15.33 17.78 -12.07
C ASN A 152 -15.51 18.01 -10.57
N GLU A 153 -16.39 18.94 -10.18
CA GLU A 153 -16.68 19.21 -8.77
C GLU A 153 -17.04 17.94 -8.00
N LYS A 154 -17.96 17.11 -8.51
CA LYS A 154 -18.35 15.86 -7.84
C LYS A 154 -17.23 14.82 -7.81
N THR A 155 -16.48 14.70 -8.90
CA THR A 155 -15.34 13.78 -9.01
C THR A 155 -14.25 14.14 -8.00
N TYR A 156 -13.94 15.43 -7.83
CA TYR A 156 -12.91 15.88 -6.90
C TYR A 156 -13.29 15.66 -5.44
N ILE A 157 -14.57 15.78 -5.06
CA ILE A 157 -15.05 15.42 -3.71
C ILE A 157 -14.73 13.94 -3.45
N PHE A 158 -15.12 13.06 -4.38
CA PHE A 158 -14.87 11.63 -4.27
C PHE A 158 -13.38 11.31 -4.17
N ILE A 159 -12.56 11.92 -5.04
CA ILE A 159 -11.11 11.75 -5.05
C ILE A 159 -10.48 12.20 -3.73
N TRP A 160 -10.92 13.32 -3.15
CA TRP A 160 -10.41 13.81 -1.88
C TRP A 160 -10.60 12.78 -0.76
N PHE A 161 -11.83 12.27 -0.58
CA PHE A 161 -12.11 11.26 0.44
C PHE A 161 -11.30 9.98 0.18
N TRP A 162 -11.20 9.56 -1.08
CA TRP A 162 -10.41 8.40 -1.47
C TRP A 162 -8.92 8.55 -1.10
N PHE A 163 -8.29 9.68 -1.41
CA PHE A 163 -6.89 9.92 -1.07
C PHE A 163 -6.66 10.01 0.43
N ILE A 164 -7.57 10.61 1.20
CA ILE A 164 -7.46 10.64 2.67
C ILE A 164 -7.54 9.23 3.25
N ILE A 165 -8.50 8.41 2.81
CA ILE A 165 -8.63 7.01 3.24
C ILE A 165 -7.36 6.22 2.90
N LEU A 166 -6.85 6.35 1.66
CA LEU A 166 -5.60 5.72 1.25
C LEU A 166 -4.40 6.19 2.11
N ALA A 167 -4.28 7.48 2.38
CA ALA A 167 -3.22 8.04 3.21
C ALA A 167 -3.27 7.49 4.63
N VAL A 168 -4.45 7.45 5.26
CA VAL A 168 -4.65 6.90 6.61
C VAL A 168 -4.29 5.41 6.65
N MET A 169 -4.72 4.62 5.65
CA MET A 169 -4.37 3.20 5.57
C MET A 169 -2.87 2.98 5.41
N LEU A 170 -2.19 3.75 4.56
CA LEU A 170 -0.73 3.64 4.39
C LEU A 170 0.04 4.07 5.64
N VAL A 171 -0.37 5.17 6.29
CA VAL A 171 0.23 5.60 7.55
C VAL A 171 0.04 4.54 8.63
N GLY A 172 -1.17 3.99 8.75
CA GLY A 172 -1.46 2.89 9.67
C GLY A 172 -0.59 1.66 9.40
N LEU A 173 -0.38 1.31 8.12
CA LEU A 173 0.51 0.24 7.71
C LEU A 173 1.96 0.51 8.13
N VAL A 174 2.49 1.71 7.87
CA VAL A 174 3.85 2.10 8.27
C VAL A 174 4.02 2.06 9.78
N ILE A 175 3.05 2.58 10.55
CA ILE A 175 3.07 2.51 12.02
C ILE A 175 3.08 1.05 12.48
N TYR A 176 2.24 0.20 11.88
CA TYR A 176 2.21 -1.22 12.17
C TYR A 176 3.57 -1.90 11.89
N ARG A 177 4.27 -1.53 10.82
CA ARG A 177 5.64 -2.01 10.55
C ARG A 177 6.63 -1.52 11.59
N LEU A 178 6.57 -0.25 11.98
CA LEU A 178 7.41 0.30 13.03
C LEU A 178 7.18 -0.46 14.35
N MET A 179 5.94 -0.78 14.71
CA MET A 179 5.64 -1.60 15.90
C MET A 179 6.32 -2.98 15.83
N ILE A 180 6.33 -3.65 14.67
CA ILE A 180 7.01 -4.95 14.49
C ILE A 180 8.53 -4.83 14.67
N ILE A 181 9.12 -3.70 14.23
CA ILE A 181 10.54 -3.43 14.37
C ILE A 181 10.90 -3.20 15.84
N PHE A 182 10.16 -2.32 16.53
CA PHE A 182 10.43 -1.94 17.92
C PHE A 182 10.01 -3.00 18.95
N MET A 183 8.93 -3.74 18.71
CA MET A 183 8.36 -4.69 19.67
C MET A 183 8.57 -6.15 19.23
N PRO A 184 9.58 -6.86 19.77
CA PRO A 184 9.77 -8.29 19.47
C PRO A 184 8.62 -9.17 20.00
N SER A 185 7.88 -8.72 21.01
CA SER A 185 6.69 -9.43 21.53
C SER A 185 5.58 -9.57 20.49
N VAL A 186 5.42 -8.56 19.62
CA VAL A 186 4.43 -8.56 18.53
C VAL A 186 4.77 -9.63 17.50
N ARG A 187 6.07 -9.91 17.29
CA ARG A 187 6.54 -10.94 16.35
C ARG A 187 6.08 -12.35 16.73
N VAL A 188 6.11 -12.66 18.02
CA VAL A 188 5.65 -13.97 18.53
C VAL A 188 4.13 -14.11 18.37
N GLN A 189 3.38 -13.05 18.70
CA GLN A 189 1.93 -13.04 18.55
C GLN A 189 1.52 -13.18 17.08
N LEU A 190 2.22 -12.50 16.18
CA LEU A 190 1.95 -12.52 14.74
C LEU A 190 2.08 -13.89 14.10
N LEU A 191 3.18 -14.61 14.40
CA LEU A 191 3.37 -15.98 13.91
C LEU A 191 2.24 -16.91 14.35
N LYS A 192 1.72 -16.69 15.56
CA LYS A 192 0.62 -17.47 16.12
C LYS A 192 -0.74 -17.10 15.50
N THR A 193 -0.95 -15.83 15.18
CA THR A 193 -2.19 -15.36 14.55
C THR A 193 -2.32 -15.89 13.12
N ILE A 194 -1.22 -15.94 12.36
CA ILE A 194 -1.22 -16.55 11.02
C ILE A 194 -1.60 -18.02 11.10
N ASN A 195 -0.99 -18.76 12.03
CA ASN A 195 -1.22 -20.18 12.15
C ASN A 195 -1.25 -20.62 13.61
N ARG A 196 -2.47 -20.83 14.10
CA ARG A 196 -2.74 -21.27 15.48
C ARG A 196 -2.11 -22.63 15.81
N SER A 197 -1.78 -23.43 14.80
CA SER A 197 -1.20 -24.77 14.94
C SER A 197 0.29 -24.77 15.29
N VAL A 198 0.97 -23.62 15.24
CA VAL A 198 2.39 -23.49 15.56
C VAL A 198 2.62 -23.53 17.09
N PRO A 199 3.53 -24.39 17.59
CA PRO A 199 3.84 -24.43 19.02
C PRO A 199 4.51 -23.13 19.48
N ARG A 200 4.11 -22.64 20.68
CA ARG A 200 4.58 -21.36 21.22
C ARG A 200 6.10 -21.31 21.40
N GLU A 201 6.70 -22.42 21.81
CA GLU A 201 8.14 -22.54 22.01
C GLU A 201 8.92 -22.36 20.71
N ALA A 202 8.47 -22.98 19.62
CA ALA A 202 9.10 -22.82 18.30
C ALA A 202 8.97 -21.37 17.79
N ALA A 203 7.81 -20.75 17.96
CA ALA A 203 7.59 -19.35 17.58
C ALA A 203 8.48 -18.38 18.39
N GLN A 204 8.65 -18.62 19.69
CA GLN A 204 9.54 -17.84 20.55
C GLN A 204 11.01 -18.06 20.18
N GLY A 205 11.42 -19.31 19.97
CA GLY A 205 12.77 -19.67 19.57
C GLY A 205 13.20 -18.99 18.27
N ILE A 206 12.31 -18.96 17.26
CA ILE A 206 12.56 -18.24 16.02
C ILE A 206 12.60 -16.73 16.28
N ALA A 207 11.58 -16.14 16.91
CA ALA A 207 11.50 -14.69 17.07
C ALA A 207 12.66 -14.08 17.90
N GLN A 208 13.25 -14.84 18.82
CA GLN A 208 14.39 -14.39 19.64
C GLN A 208 15.75 -14.62 18.95
N LYS A 209 15.90 -15.69 18.17
CA LYS A 209 17.19 -16.11 17.60
C LYS A 209 17.41 -15.65 16.16
N THR A 210 16.34 -15.35 15.42
CA THR A 210 16.44 -14.88 14.04
C THR A 210 16.42 -13.36 13.98
N ASP A 211 17.17 -12.81 13.01
CA ASP A 211 17.13 -11.40 12.70
C ASP A 211 15.74 -11.03 12.13
N LEU A 212 15.37 -9.74 12.24
CA LEU A 212 14.09 -9.23 11.71
C LEU A 212 13.85 -9.62 10.24
N GLY A 213 14.92 -9.64 9.45
CA GLY A 213 14.88 -10.02 8.03
C GLY A 213 14.38 -11.46 7.82
N ASP A 214 14.96 -12.40 8.57
CA ASP A 214 14.66 -13.82 8.44
C ASP A 214 13.28 -14.14 9.05
N TRP A 215 12.95 -13.51 10.19
CA TRP A 215 11.63 -13.62 10.80
C TRP A 215 10.52 -13.17 9.84
N TRP A 216 10.73 -12.06 9.12
CA TRP A 216 9.75 -11.54 8.16
C TRP A 216 9.51 -12.50 6.98
N VAL A 217 10.57 -13.13 6.46
CA VAL A 217 10.44 -14.13 5.39
C VAL A 217 9.62 -15.33 5.88
N ILE A 218 9.88 -15.81 7.09
CA ILE A 218 9.10 -16.89 7.72
C ILE A 218 7.64 -16.45 7.92
N TYR A 219 7.41 -15.22 8.38
CA TYR A 219 6.07 -14.64 8.51
C TYR A 219 5.32 -14.61 7.16
N MET A 220 5.99 -14.15 6.10
CA MET A 220 5.39 -14.06 4.76
C MET A 220 5.14 -15.45 4.15
N LEU A 221 5.98 -16.44 4.46
CA LEU A 221 5.75 -17.85 4.09
C LEU A 221 4.48 -18.42 4.75
N GLY A 222 4.20 -18.06 6.00
CA GLY A 222 3.02 -18.54 6.71
C GLY A 222 1.69 -18.08 6.09
N GLY A 223 1.68 -16.94 5.40
CA GLY A 223 0.51 -16.49 4.65
C GLY A 223 0.33 -17.15 3.27
N ASN A 224 1.37 -17.80 2.75
CA ASN A 224 1.38 -18.39 1.40
C ASN A 224 1.41 -19.93 1.39
N LEU A 225 1.55 -20.58 2.55
CA LEU A 225 1.63 -22.03 2.72
C LEU A 225 0.42 -22.57 3.48
N ASP A 226 0.06 -23.83 3.21
CA ASP A 226 -0.96 -24.53 3.97
C ASP A 226 -0.59 -24.62 5.46
N PRO A 227 -1.55 -24.39 6.39
CA PRO A 227 -1.29 -24.42 7.82
C PRO A 227 -0.53 -25.66 8.35
N PRO A 228 -0.82 -26.91 7.94
CA PRO A 228 -0.05 -28.07 8.41
C PRO A 228 1.41 -28.03 7.94
N ILE A 229 1.66 -27.66 6.68
CA ILE A 229 3.02 -27.61 6.11
C ILE A 229 3.84 -26.52 6.81
N PHE A 230 3.24 -25.36 7.05
CA PHE A 230 3.91 -24.26 7.73
C PHE A 230 4.30 -24.62 9.17
N LYS A 231 3.42 -25.28 9.93
CA LYS A 231 3.73 -25.75 11.29
C LYS A 231 4.98 -26.62 11.29
N ASP A 232 5.03 -27.56 10.37
CA ASP A 232 6.10 -28.53 10.24
C ASP A 232 7.43 -27.88 9.82
N VAL A 233 7.40 -26.88 8.94
CA VAL A 233 8.56 -26.08 8.55
C VAL A 233 9.09 -25.27 9.74
N VAL A 234 8.19 -24.61 10.47
CA VAL A 234 8.54 -23.77 11.63
C VAL A 234 9.12 -24.62 12.78
N ALA A 235 8.55 -25.79 13.05
CA ALA A 235 9.05 -26.70 14.07
C ALA A 235 10.45 -27.22 13.74
N GLU A 236 10.71 -27.59 12.48
CA GLU A 236 12.02 -28.07 12.04
C GLU A 236 13.07 -26.96 12.05
N LEU A 237 12.71 -25.76 11.58
CA LEU A 237 13.58 -24.58 11.66
C LEU A 237 13.94 -24.24 13.11
N ALA A 238 12.98 -24.28 14.03
CA ALA A 238 13.24 -24.02 15.45
C ALA A 238 14.23 -25.02 16.06
N LYS A 239 14.11 -26.32 15.73
CA LYS A 239 15.05 -27.36 16.19
C LYS A 239 16.47 -27.15 15.66
N GLN A 240 16.62 -26.76 14.40
CA GLN A 240 17.95 -26.57 13.78
C GLN A 240 18.63 -25.28 14.24
N ILE A 241 17.86 -24.29 14.70
CA ILE A 241 18.35 -23.02 15.26
C ILE A 241 18.68 -23.16 16.76
N GLU A 242 18.15 -24.18 17.44
CA GLU A 242 18.60 -24.55 18.78
C GLU A 242 19.96 -25.27 18.72
N PRO A 243 20.99 -24.81 19.47
CA PRO A 243 22.20 -25.61 19.60
C PRO A 243 21.84 -26.94 20.28
N PRO A 244 22.50 -28.06 19.93
CA PRO A 244 22.28 -29.31 20.63
C PRO A 244 22.52 -29.08 22.12
N LYS A 245 21.53 -29.41 22.96
CA LYS A 245 21.68 -29.38 24.42
C LYS A 245 22.98 -30.11 24.75
N ARG A 246 23.99 -29.37 25.22
CA ARG A 246 25.17 -29.97 25.84
C ARG A 246 24.62 -30.63 27.09
N ASN A 247 24.39 -31.94 27.03
CA ASN A 247 23.98 -32.74 28.17
C ASN A 247 25.05 -32.55 29.24
N GLY A 248 24.77 -31.66 30.19
CA GLY A 248 25.52 -31.54 31.43
C GLY A 248 25.21 -32.78 32.25
N LYS A 249 25.94 -33.87 31.98
CA LYS A 249 26.28 -34.81 33.03
C LYS A 249 27.51 -34.24 33.73
N LEU A 250 27.32 -33.68 34.91
CA LEU A 250 28.28 -33.80 35.99
C LEU A 250 27.51 -34.36 37.19
#